data_AF-A0A645GKX8-F1
#
_entry.id   AF-A0A645GKX8-F1
#
_cell.length_a   1.000
_cell.length_b   1.000
_cell.length_c   1.000
_cell.angle_alpha   90.00
_cell.angle_beta   90.00
_cell.angle_gamma   90.00
#
_symmetry.space_group_name_H-M   'P 1'
#
loop_
_entity.id
_entity.type
_entity.pdbx_description
1 polymer ?
#
loop_
_entity_poly.entity_id
_entity_poly.type
_entity_poly.pdbx_seq_one_letter_code
_entity_poly.pdbx_strand_id
1 'polypeptide(L)'
;MSGKKGMKKYPSSFKEQAVHMHIEDGLTIREINERLGIADRQRLKKWCAAYRKLGLLGLQPQLKGRPKKISKTEAEQLPDEVKRLRMENELLRNFLCEVGKR
;
A
#
# COMPACT_ATOMS: atom_id res chain seq x y z
N MET A 1 -12.34 -15.45 -8.49
CA MET A 1 -12.45 -16.48 -7.44
C MET A 1 -11.17 -16.50 -6.58
N SER A 2 -11.10 -15.75 -5.48
CA SER A 2 -9.92 -15.70 -4.59
C SER A 2 -10.14 -16.45 -3.28
N GLY A 3 -9.23 -17.35 -2.91
CA GLY A 3 -9.25 -18.06 -1.62
C GLY A 3 -9.71 -19.51 -1.67
N LYS A 4 -9.55 -20.21 -2.80
CA LYS A 4 -9.63 -21.68 -2.82
C LYS A 4 -8.47 -22.28 -2.01
N LYS A 5 -8.74 -23.38 -1.29
CA LYS A 5 -7.73 -24.19 -0.61
C LYS A 5 -6.65 -24.61 -1.63
N GLY A 6 -5.37 -24.39 -1.30
CA GLY A 6 -4.23 -24.66 -2.19
C GLY A 6 -3.71 -23.47 -3.02
N MET A 7 -4.31 -22.28 -2.92
CA MET A 7 -3.81 -21.11 -3.65
C MET A 7 -2.52 -20.57 -3.00
N LYS A 8 -1.44 -20.47 -3.78
CA LYS A 8 -0.14 -19.94 -3.33
C LYS A 8 -0.32 -18.50 -2.82
N LYS A 9 0.05 -18.28 -1.56
CA LYS A 9 0.09 -16.95 -0.94
C LYS A 9 1.48 -16.36 -1.15
N TYR A 10 1.52 -15.10 -1.56
CA TYR A 10 2.77 -14.35 -1.70
C TYR A 10 2.83 -13.29 -0.60
N PRO A 11 3.94 -13.19 0.15
CA PRO A 11 4.14 -12.12 1.12
C PRO A 11 4.19 -10.77 0.40
N SER A 12 3.93 -9.67 1.13
CA SER A 12 3.96 -8.31 0.57
C SER A 12 5.33 -7.98 -0.04
N SER A 13 6.42 -8.30 0.64
CA SER A 13 7.79 -8.10 0.17
C SER A 13 8.06 -8.73 -1.20
N PHE A 14 7.54 -9.93 -1.44
CA PHE A 14 7.69 -10.60 -2.74
C PHE A 14 6.91 -9.87 -3.85
N LYS A 15 5.72 -9.35 -3.53
CA LYS A 15 4.95 -8.56 -4.50
C LYS A 15 5.63 -7.23 -4.80
N GLU A 16 6.22 -6.59 -3.78
CA GLU A 16 6.96 -5.35 -3.90
C GLU A 16 8.16 -5.54 -4.83
N GLN A 17 8.96 -6.59 -4.60
CA GLN A 17 10.07 -6.94 -5.48
C GLN A 17 9.62 -7.13 -6.93
N ALA A 18 8.53 -7.87 -7.17
CA ALA A 18 8.02 -8.12 -8.51
C ALA A 18 7.53 -6.84 -9.21
N VAL A 19 6.92 -5.91 -8.47
CA VAL A 19 6.46 -4.63 -9.01
C VAL A 19 7.63 -3.68 -9.25
N HIS A 20 8.62 -3.66 -8.37
CA HIS A 20 9.84 -2.85 -8.50
C HIS A 20 10.62 -3.26 -9.77
N MET A 21 10.80 -4.56 -10.00
CA MET A 21 11.40 -5.09 -11.24
C MET A 21 10.68 -4.64 -12.51
N HIS A 22 9.37 -4.37 -12.44
CA HIS A 22 8.62 -3.89 -13.59
C HIS A 22 8.76 -2.38 -13.80
N ILE A 23 8.88 -1.61 -12.71
CA ILE A 23 8.88 -0.13 -12.75
C ILE A 23 10.29 0.41 -12.93
N GLU A 24 11.27 -0.09 -12.17
CA GLU A 24 12.66 0.36 -12.24
C GLU A 24 13.43 -0.33 -13.36
N ASP A 25 13.41 -1.67 -13.39
CA ASP A 25 14.20 -2.43 -14.38
C ASP A 25 13.51 -2.52 -15.75
N GLY A 26 12.28 -2.02 -15.88
CA GLY A 26 11.50 -2.03 -17.13
C GLY A 26 11.15 -3.43 -17.66
N LEU A 27 11.32 -4.48 -16.84
CA LEU A 27 11.13 -5.87 -17.28
C LEU A 27 9.68 -6.13 -17.64
N THR A 28 9.47 -6.99 -18.63
CA THR A 28 8.13 -7.40 -19.02
C THR A 28 7.51 -8.32 -17.97
N ILE A 29 6.18 -8.33 -17.91
CA ILE A 29 5.43 -9.21 -17.02
C ILE A 29 5.82 -10.68 -17.23
N ARG A 30 6.16 -11.07 -18.47
CA ARG A 30 6.55 -12.43 -18.81
C ARG A 30 7.88 -12.81 -18.17
N GLU A 31 8.91 -11.98 -18.36
CA GLU A 31 10.25 -12.21 -17.80
C GLU A 31 10.22 -12.28 -16.28
N ILE A 32 9.45 -11.40 -15.63
CA ILE A 32 9.32 -11.39 -14.18
C ILE A 32 8.64 -12.67 -13.68
N ASN A 33 7.59 -13.14 -14.37
CA ASN A 33 6.93 -14.39 -14.00
C ASN A 33 7.85 -15.60 -14.16
N GLU A 34 8.70 -15.61 -15.19
CA GLU A 34 9.70 -16.66 -15.43
C GLU A 34 10.79 -16.62 -14.34
N ARG A 35 11.34 -15.44 -14.02
CA ARG A 35 12.35 -15.26 -12.97
C ARG A 35 11.84 -15.61 -11.56
N LEU A 36 10.61 -15.20 -11.25
CA LEU A 36 10.02 -15.37 -9.90
C LEU A 36 9.17 -16.64 -9.75
N GLY A 37 9.03 -17.45 -10.81
CA GLY A 37 8.23 -18.68 -10.79
C GLY A 37 6.75 -18.43 -10.48
N ILE A 38 6.17 -17.37 -11.03
CA ILE A 38 4.76 -17.01 -10.85
C ILE A 38 3.94 -17.69 -11.95
N ALA A 39 3.15 -18.70 -11.57
CA ALA A 39 2.35 -19.48 -12.52
C ALA A 39 1.21 -18.69 -13.19
N ASP A 40 0.65 -17.68 -12.51
CA ASP A 40 -0.51 -16.91 -13.01
C ASP A 40 -0.06 -15.59 -13.64
N ARG A 41 -0.07 -15.51 -14.97
CA ARG A 41 0.30 -14.30 -15.73
C ARG A 41 -0.52 -13.07 -15.37
N GLN A 42 -1.77 -13.24 -14.93
CA GLN A 42 -2.65 -12.12 -14.56
C GLN A 42 -2.36 -11.61 -13.14
N ARG A 43 -1.64 -12.38 -12.32
CA ARG A 43 -1.38 -12.04 -10.92
C ARG A 43 -0.44 -10.83 -10.79
N LEU A 44 0.65 -10.81 -11.55
CA LEU A 44 1.56 -9.66 -11.57
C LEU A 44 0.88 -8.40 -12.12
N LYS A 45 0.08 -8.54 -13.20
CA LYS A 45 -0.70 -7.41 -13.76
C LYS A 45 -1.62 -6.77 -12.72
N LYS A 46 -2.26 -7.58 -11.86
CA LYS A 46 -3.10 -7.09 -10.75
C LYS A 46 -2.30 -6.38 -9.68
N TRP A 47 -1.11 -6.86 -9.34
CA TRP A 47 -0.23 -6.19 -8.37
C TRP A 47 0.25 -4.84 -8.92
N CYS A 48 0.70 -4.78 -10.17
CA CYS A 48 1.07 -3.50 -10.80
C CYS A 48 -0.11 -2.52 -10.84
N ALA A 49 -1.32 -2.99 -11.18
CA ALA A 49 -2.51 -2.14 -11.17
C ALA A 49 -2.89 -1.65 -9.77
N ALA A 50 -2.77 -2.50 -8.74
CA ALA A 50 -3.03 -2.11 -7.35
C ALA A 50 -1.98 -1.10 -6.85
N TYR A 51 -0.71 -1.32 -7.20
CA TYR A 51 0.38 -0.42 -6.86
C TYR A 51 0.23 0.96 -7.52
N ARG A 52 -0.17 1.04 -8.79
CA ARG A 52 -0.45 2.33 -9.45
C ARG A 52 -1.61 3.11 -8.80
N LYS A 53 -2.56 2.43 -8.16
CA LYS A 53 -3.72 3.05 -7.52
C LYS A 53 -3.48 3.47 -6.07
N LEU A 54 -2.79 2.64 -5.29
CA LEU A 54 -2.69 2.76 -3.83
C LEU A 54 -1.24 2.66 -3.32
N GLY A 55 -0.24 2.59 -4.21
CA GLY A 55 1.15 2.36 -3.85
C GLY A 55 1.36 1.05 -3.10
N LEU A 56 2.23 1.08 -2.08
CA LEU A 56 2.54 -0.06 -1.21
C LEU A 56 1.28 -0.61 -0.49
N LEU A 57 0.32 0.24 -0.13
CA LEU A 57 -0.94 -0.18 0.49
C LEU A 57 -1.75 -1.12 -0.42
N GLY A 58 -1.61 -0.97 -1.74
CA GLY A 58 -2.25 -1.85 -2.72
C GLY A 58 -1.69 -3.27 -2.74
N LEU A 59 -0.46 -3.48 -2.24
CA LEU A 59 0.20 -4.80 -2.20
C LEU A 59 -0.03 -5.53 -0.87
N GLN A 60 -0.45 -4.80 0.16
CA GLN A 60 -0.80 -5.37 1.45
C GLN A 60 -2.01 -6.31 1.36
N PRO A 61 -2.08 -7.31 2.27
CA PRO A 61 -3.26 -8.17 2.36
C PRO A 61 -4.48 -7.33 2.71
N GLN A 62 -5.44 -7.28 1.78
CA GLN A 62 -6.73 -6.66 2.03
C GLN A 62 -7.47 -7.47 3.09
N LEU A 63 -8.00 -6.78 4.11
CA LEU A 63 -8.85 -7.37 5.13
C LEU A 63 -10.03 -8.05 4.42
N LYS A 64 -10.13 -9.37 4.58
CA LYS A 64 -11.16 -10.16 3.91
C LYS A 64 -12.41 -10.20 4.79
N GLY A 65 -13.55 -9.80 4.25
CA GLY A 65 -14.83 -9.81 4.94
C GLY A 65 -15.33 -8.41 5.34
N ARG A 66 -16.33 -8.36 6.22
CA ARG A 66 -16.93 -7.11 6.70
C ARG A 66 -15.88 -6.33 7.51
N PRO A 67 -15.67 -5.03 7.25
CA PRO A 67 -14.81 -4.21 8.10
C PRO A 67 -15.30 -4.28 9.55
N LYS A 68 -14.37 -4.34 10.51
CA LYS A 68 -14.73 -4.31 11.92
C LYS A 68 -15.50 -3.02 12.20
N LYS A 69 -16.58 -3.11 12.99
CA LYS A 69 -17.33 -1.93 13.43
C LYS A 69 -16.38 -1.12 14.30
N ILE A 70 -15.96 0.04 13.81
CA ILE A 70 -15.22 1.01 14.61
C ILE A 70 -16.11 1.34 15.80
N SER A 71 -15.56 1.30 17.02
CA SER A 71 -16.35 1.63 18.22
C SER A 71 -16.82 3.09 18.10
N LYS A 72 -18.03 3.42 18.59
CA LYS A 72 -18.54 4.81 18.53
C LYS A 72 -17.52 5.81 19.09
N THR A 73 -16.84 5.39 20.16
CA THR A 73 -15.79 6.13 20.85
C THR A 73 -14.60 6.46 19.94
N GLU A 74 -14.09 5.50 19.15
CA GLU A 74 -12.99 5.76 18.21
C GLU A 74 -13.41 6.70 17.08
N ALA A 75 -14.63 6.54 16.55
CA ALA A 75 -15.13 7.36 15.46
C ALA A 75 -15.33 8.84 15.86
N GLU A 76 -15.71 9.09 17.12
CA GLU A 76 -15.85 10.44 17.68
C GLU A 76 -14.50 11.10 18.00
N GLN A 77 -13.45 10.31 18.29
CA GLN A 77 -12.10 10.82 18.60
C GLN A 77 -11.26 11.12 17.35
N LEU A 78 -11.55 10.49 16.21
CA LEU A 78 -10.84 10.72 14.94
C LEU A 78 -10.85 12.20 14.49
N PRO A 79 -11.98 12.92 14.50
CA PRO A 79 -12.04 14.33 14.11
C PRO A 79 -11.17 15.24 14.98
N ASP A 80 -11.17 15.01 16.29
CA ASP A 80 -10.40 15.80 17.26
C ASP A 80 -8.90 15.58 17.06
N GLU A 81 -8.50 14.33 16.86
CA GLU A 81 -7.10 13.99 16.58
C GLU A 81 -6.64 14.59 15.24
N VAL A 82 -7.47 14.56 14.19
CA VAL A 82 -7.17 15.22 12.92
C VAL A 82 -7.00 16.73 13.09
N LYS A 83 -7.84 17.38 13.91
CA LYS A 83 -7.74 18.81 14.20
C LYS A 83 -6.43 19.13 14.92
N ARG A 84 -6.09 18.35 15.95
CA ARG A 84 -4.83 18.48 16.69
C ARG A 84 -3.61 18.31 15.78
N LEU A 85 -3.58 17.25 14.98
CA LEU A 85 -2.48 16.96 14.05
C LEU A 85 -2.32 18.06 12.99
N ARG A 86 -3.41 18.68 12.55
CA ARG A 86 -3.35 19.82 11.62
C ARG A 86 -2.71 21.04 12.27
N MET A 87 -3.09 21.36 13.50
CA MET A 87 -2.47 22.45 14.28
C MET A 87 -0.98 22.18 14.52
N GLU A 88 -0.61 20.96 14.91
CA GLU A 88 0.78 20.59 15.12
C GLU A 88 1.61 20.72 13.83
N ASN A 89 1.09 20.25 12.69
CA ASN A 89 1.74 20.43 11.39
C ASN A 89 1.89 21.90 11.00
N GLU A 90 0.90 22.74 11.29
CA GLU A 90 0.96 24.17 11.03
C GLU A 90 2.06 24.84 11.86
N LEU A 91 2.13 24.55 13.15
CA LEU A 91 3.19 25.04 14.04
C LEU A 91 4.57 24.58 13.57
N LEU A 92 4.74 23.30 13.23
CA LEU A 92 5.99 22.76 12.72
C LEU A 92 6.40 23.42 11.40
N ARG A 93 5.46 23.64 10.48
CA ARG A 93 5.73 24.33 9.21
C ARG A 93 6.17 25.78 9.43
N ASN A 94 5.51 26.49 10.34
CA ASN A 94 5.87 27.86 10.70
C ASN A 94 7.28 27.90 11.29
N PHE A 95 7.58 27.02 12.26
CA PHE A 95 8.90 26.92 12.86
C PHE A 95 10.01 26.63 11.83
N LEU A 96 9.80 25.66 10.94
CA LEU A 96 10.76 25.35 9.87
C LEU A 96 10.95 26.51 8.90
N CYS A 97 9.88 27.24 8.57
CA CYS A 97 9.97 28.46 7.77
C CYS A 97 10.76 29.56 8.47
N GLU A 98 10.67 29.71 9.79
CA GLU A 98 11.42 30.70 10.55
C GLU A 98 12.91 30.34 10.66
N VAL A 99 13.22 29.07 10.89
CA VAL A 99 14.61 28.59 11.00
C VAL A 99 15.32 28.59 9.63
N GLY A 100 14.60 28.32 8.54
CA GLY A 100 15.15 28.32 7.18
C GLY A 100 15.27 29.70 6.50
N LYS A 101 14.85 30.78 7.15
CA LYS A 101 14.99 32.18 6.69
C LYS A 101 16.34 32.83 7.08
N ARG A 102 17.32 32.02 7.53
CA ARG A 102 18.68 32.44 7.86
C ARG A 102 19.67 31.99 6.79
#